data_AF-A0A0Q9M6C6-F1
#
_entry.id   AF-A0A0Q9M6C6-F1
#
_cell.length_a   1.000
_cell.length_b   1.000
_cell.length_c   1.000
_cell.angle_alpha   90.00
_cell.angle_beta   90.00
_cell.angle_gamma   90.00
#
_symmetry.space_group_name_H-M   'P 1'
#
loop_
_entity.id
_entity.type
_entity.pdbx_description
1 polymer ?
#
loop_
_entity_poly.entity_id
_entity_poly.type
_entity_poly.pdbx_seq_one_letter_code
_entity_poly.pdbx_strand_id
1 'polypeptide(L)'
;MFDGQKPERVQPEDIKVVEWSVDPTDQALIVSQTRDHNRAASPEPFCGELGRRLLLAELQFSRWVVRRVEKLSFDQDRNVTRRLTVDFNIREDAPLVVDKIGDRFWIVPISLMRRRTLVNMRITDEVGNVLPTPGIRLTQQLDESILLAAAGTVSPELAAQEDVRVFIRQLVSGSRRETNDALALFEGSSGPVPYHLSPLTESSIVRAVVYLLRRNFSLYVFLPAGAEKMQAKRHRLLNLEFSEPTGWSRMTPRFTDTDEATLYEHDDRPAIGVPFRQRSGWWFRQAGRKLWTGFPSALGLRPTSIRVQVPGAEKASSCHLELTAPEGVEVVRAQLLAGRPNENGGPYTHDHVVGHTATVGLHGVEVPNGSLCQAQVDFRVTSRGWLTNATFSCALVALVLISLLLQASAHTMQWPTGQVTNIIALLITTAAAVGAMIAHSSFTGVAARMVARLRGLAAVAVAQPIVAAGALAFAQEADSSTPTVLLDIGTFTVLWLATGIALGVFVLIGAALVLSLLCERTGYKVASPWDMTADDDSGDEPLANYADALKTFGFTRSAIGILSAEGWHGRYGWSNDKQDAAVQALERLAPKSAQAPLTCKWDWPHTVCGIRDLCPYRERFRRHGEWT
;
A
#
# COMPACT_ATOMS: atom_id res chain seq x y z
N MET A 1 -32.44 -10.61 8.12
CA MET A 1 -33.26 -11.84 8.07
C MET A 1 -33.18 -12.38 6.65
N PHE A 2 -32.18 -13.21 6.34
CA PHE A 2 -32.14 -13.98 5.11
C PHE A 2 -32.86 -15.30 5.38
N ASP A 3 -33.92 -15.56 4.62
CA ASP A 3 -34.72 -16.77 4.77
C ASP A 3 -33.82 -17.99 4.47
N GLY A 4 -33.66 -18.86 5.47
CA GLY A 4 -32.69 -19.95 5.49
C GLY A 4 -33.07 -21.12 4.59
N GLN A 5 -33.27 -20.89 3.29
CA GLN A 5 -33.33 -21.97 2.31
C GLN A 5 -31.96 -22.65 2.25
N LYS A 6 -31.85 -23.79 2.95
CA LYS A 6 -30.73 -24.72 2.80
C LYS A 6 -30.61 -25.06 1.31
N PRO A 7 -29.46 -24.77 0.66
CA PRO A 7 -29.29 -25.14 -0.74
C PRO A 7 -29.45 -26.65 -0.87
N GLU A 8 -30.31 -27.07 -1.80
CA GLU A 8 -30.50 -28.46 -2.18
C GLU A 8 -29.13 -29.04 -2.54
N ARG A 9 -28.68 -30.09 -1.84
CA ARG A 9 -27.40 -30.75 -2.13
C ARG A 9 -27.53 -31.40 -3.51
N VAL A 10 -27.08 -30.69 -4.53
CA VAL A 10 -26.79 -31.26 -5.84
C VAL A 10 -25.83 -32.43 -5.60
N GLN A 11 -26.24 -33.64 -5.96
CA GLN A 11 -25.32 -34.78 -5.90
C GLN A 11 -24.12 -34.45 -6.79
N PRO A 12 -22.88 -34.77 -6.39
CA PRO A 12 -21.71 -34.56 -7.22
C PRO A 12 -21.79 -35.51 -8.42
N GLU A 13 -22.58 -35.15 -9.43
CA GLU A 13 -22.45 -35.70 -10.77
C GLU A 13 -21.01 -35.44 -11.23
N ASP A 14 -20.41 -36.41 -11.94
CA ASP A 14 -19.01 -36.39 -12.37
C ASP A 14 -18.65 -35.08 -13.12
N ILE A 15 -18.21 -34.07 -12.37
CA ILE A 15 -17.65 -32.84 -12.92
C ILE A 15 -16.35 -33.26 -13.60
N LYS A 16 -16.39 -33.42 -14.92
CA LYS A 16 -15.19 -33.69 -15.71
C LYS A 16 -14.19 -32.56 -15.50
N VAL A 17 -13.13 -32.86 -14.78
CA VAL A 17 -12.00 -31.97 -14.60
C VAL A 17 -11.32 -31.83 -15.95
N VAL A 18 -11.32 -30.62 -16.50
CA VAL A 18 -10.56 -30.32 -17.71
C VAL A 18 -9.10 -30.24 -17.32
N GLU A 19 -8.26 -31.04 -17.98
CA GLU A 19 -6.83 -31.11 -17.73
C GLU A 19 -6.06 -30.46 -18.88
N TRP A 20 -5.05 -29.68 -18.52
CA TRP A 20 -4.13 -29.06 -19.47
C TRP A 20 -2.74 -29.67 -19.28
N SER A 21 -2.24 -30.37 -20.29
CA SER A 21 -0.87 -30.88 -20.29
C SER A 21 0.12 -29.74 -20.60
N VAL A 22 0.51 -28.99 -19.57
CA VAL A 22 1.42 -27.86 -19.68
C VAL A 22 2.37 -27.92 -18.49
N ASP A 23 3.62 -28.28 -18.75
CA ASP A 23 4.68 -28.16 -17.74
C ASP A 23 5.02 -26.67 -17.55
N PRO A 24 4.76 -26.11 -16.35
CA PRO A 24 5.00 -24.69 -16.10
C PRO A 24 6.47 -24.30 -16.25
N THR A 25 7.39 -25.22 -15.92
CA THR A 25 8.84 -25.01 -15.97
C THR A 25 9.30 -24.96 -17.41
N ASP A 26 8.86 -25.91 -18.24
CA ASP A 26 9.20 -25.90 -19.66
C ASP A 26 8.62 -24.70 -20.37
N GLN A 27 7.36 -24.37 -20.09
CA GLN A 27 6.76 -23.21 -20.72
C GLN A 27 7.54 -21.94 -20.35
N ALA A 28 7.95 -21.79 -19.08
CA ALA A 28 8.81 -20.70 -18.67
C ALA A 28 10.17 -20.71 -19.40
N LEU A 29 10.79 -21.88 -19.58
CA LEU A 29 12.04 -22.03 -20.33
C LEU A 29 11.89 -21.67 -21.81
N ILE A 30 10.84 -22.18 -22.47
CA ILE A 30 10.51 -21.87 -23.86
C ILE A 30 10.36 -20.36 -24.03
N VAL A 31 9.58 -19.68 -23.18
CA VAL A 31 9.41 -18.24 -23.34
C VAL A 31 10.69 -17.46 -22.99
N SER A 32 11.54 -17.99 -22.10
CA SER A 32 12.83 -17.37 -21.79
C SER A 32 13.78 -17.41 -23.00
N GLN A 33 13.83 -18.53 -23.73
CA GLN A 33 14.70 -18.70 -24.91
C GLN A 33 14.26 -17.81 -26.08
N THR A 34 12.96 -17.63 -26.29
CA THR A 34 12.44 -16.80 -27.38
C THR A 34 12.85 -15.31 -27.27
N ARG A 35 13.29 -14.87 -26.08
CA ARG A 35 13.77 -13.50 -25.84
C ARG A 35 14.94 -13.10 -26.73
N ASP A 36 15.85 -14.04 -26.99
CA ASP A 36 17.15 -13.70 -27.58
C ASP A 36 17.12 -13.68 -29.11
N HIS A 37 16.10 -14.27 -29.76
CA HIS A 37 16.18 -14.52 -31.21
C HIS A 37 15.09 -13.84 -32.04
N ASN A 38 13.93 -13.48 -31.49
CA ASN A 38 12.95 -12.65 -32.20
C ASN A 38 11.85 -12.14 -31.27
N ARG A 39 11.71 -10.81 -31.13
CA ARG A 39 10.56 -10.19 -30.44
C ARG A 39 9.20 -10.53 -31.08
N ALA A 40 9.20 -11.10 -32.29
CA ALA A 40 8.02 -11.27 -33.11
C ALA A 40 7.10 -12.46 -32.72
N ALA A 41 7.58 -13.45 -31.96
CA ALA A 41 6.80 -14.65 -31.66
C ALA A 41 6.61 -14.84 -30.15
N SER A 42 5.80 -14.01 -29.50
CA SER A 42 5.26 -14.39 -28.20
C SER A 42 4.46 -15.70 -28.38
N PRO A 43 4.61 -16.69 -27.49
CA PRO A 43 3.81 -17.90 -27.57
C PRO A 43 2.32 -17.54 -27.54
N GLU A 44 1.52 -18.29 -28.29
CA GLU A 44 0.09 -18.05 -28.37
C GLU A 44 -0.56 -18.15 -26.97
N PRO A 45 -1.61 -17.36 -26.69
CA PRO A 45 -2.33 -17.44 -25.43
C PRO A 45 -3.03 -18.80 -25.28
N PHE A 46 -3.31 -19.20 -24.04
CA PHE A 46 -4.11 -20.41 -23.81
C PHE A 46 -5.56 -20.21 -24.28
N CYS A 47 -6.30 -21.32 -24.35
CA CYS A 47 -7.69 -21.30 -24.80
C CYS A 47 -8.59 -20.42 -23.91
N GLY A 48 -9.68 -19.93 -24.49
CA GLY A 48 -10.64 -19.06 -23.80
C GLY A 48 -11.29 -19.71 -22.57
N GLU A 49 -11.42 -21.03 -22.52
CA GLU A 49 -11.99 -21.74 -21.35
C GLU A 49 -11.09 -21.63 -20.11
N LEU A 50 -9.75 -21.68 -20.30
CA LEU A 50 -8.81 -21.47 -19.20
C LEU A 50 -8.95 -20.04 -18.65
N GLY A 51 -8.94 -19.06 -19.56
CA GLY A 51 -9.13 -17.66 -19.22
C GLY A 51 -10.47 -17.37 -18.54
N ARG A 52 -11.55 -18.02 -18.99
CA ARG A 52 -12.91 -17.88 -18.42
C ARG A 52 -12.96 -18.33 -16.96
N ARG A 53 -12.37 -19.49 -16.65
CA ARG A 53 -12.30 -20.03 -15.28
C ARG A 53 -11.45 -19.17 -14.36
N LEU A 54 -10.30 -18.69 -14.85
CA LEU A 54 -9.44 -17.78 -14.09
C LEU A 54 -10.14 -16.43 -13.84
N LEU A 55 -10.79 -15.87 -14.85
CA LEU A 55 -11.55 -14.63 -14.71
C LEU A 55 -12.73 -14.78 -13.75
N LEU A 56 -13.46 -15.91 -13.79
CA LEU A 56 -14.50 -16.21 -12.80
C LEU A 56 -13.93 -16.30 -11.39
N ALA A 57 -12.77 -16.95 -11.22
CA ALA A 57 -12.10 -17.03 -9.93
C ALA A 57 -11.73 -15.64 -9.39
N GLU A 58 -11.19 -14.75 -10.25
CA GLU A 58 -10.86 -13.38 -9.86
C GLU A 58 -12.09 -12.54 -9.54
N LEU A 59 -13.11 -12.60 -10.39
CA LEU A 59 -14.35 -11.86 -10.17
C LEU A 59 -15.06 -12.31 -8.88
N GLN A 60 -14.94 -13.57 -8.50
CA GLN A 60 -15.61 -14.13 -7.31
C GLN A 60 -14.65 -14.39 -6.14
N PHE A 61 -13.51 -13.68 -6.03
CA PHE A 61 -12.52 -13.85 -4.96
C PHE A 61 -13.14 -14.02 -3.57
N SER A 62 -14.04 -13.12 -3.17
CA SER A 62 -14.72 -13.12 -1.88
C SER A 62 -15.62 -14.34 -1.61
N ARG A 63 -16.02 -15.10 -2.63
CA ARG A 63 -16.83 -16.33 -2.46
C ARG A 63 -16.01 -17.55 -2.07
N TRP A 64 -14.73 -17.59 -2.41
CA TRP A 64 -13.89 -18.77 -2.20
C TRP A 64 -12.66 -18.49 -1.33
N VAL A 65 -12.27 -17.21 -1.17
CA VAL A 65 -11.31 -16.76 -0.17
C VAL A 65 -12.06 -16.40 1.11
N VAL A 66 -11.98 -17.29 2.09
CA VAL A 66 -12.71 -17.21 3.36
C VAL A 66 -12.14 -16.09 4.21
N ARG A 67 -10.82 -16.09 4.41
CA ARG A 67 -10.18 -15.15 5.33
C ARG A 67 -8.83 -14.70 4.80
N ARG A 68 -8.52 -13.43 5.01
CA ARG A 68 -7.21 -12.86 4.72
C ARG A 68 -6.67 -12.15 5.95
N VAL A 69 -5.48 -12.52 6.39
CA VAL A 69 -4.78 -11.84 7.48
C VAL A 69 -3.56 -11.15 6.89
N GLU A 70 -3.49 -9.84 7.00
CA GLU A 70 -2.37 -9.02 6.55
C GLU A 70 -1.63 -8.47 7.76
N LYS A 71 -0.35 -8.79 7.89
CA LYS A 71 0.55 -8.29 8.93
C LYS A 71 1.51 -7.30 8.31
N LEU A 72 1.58 -6.11 8.90
CA LEU A 72 2.51 -5.05 8.51
C LEU A 72 3.56 -4.83 9.60
N SER A 73 4.82 -4.93 9.21
CA SER A 73 5.97 -4.55 10.03
C SER A 73 6.82 -3.49 9.32
N PHE A 74 7.39 -2.58 10.10
CA PHE A 74 8.25 -1.52 9.60
C PHE A 74 9.72 -1.89 9.83
N ASP A 75 10.40 -2.28 8.76
CA ASP A 75 11.79 -2.73 8.82
C ASP A 75 12.74 -1.61 8.39
N GLN A 76 13.71 -1.30 9.24
CA GLN A 76 14.91 -0.50 8.89
C GLN A 76 14.62 0.77 8.09
N ASP A 77 13.71 1.63 8.58
CA ASP A 77 13.40 3.00 8.12
C ASP A 77 12.93 3.22 6.67
N ARG A 78 13.11 2.25 5.77
CA ARG A 78 12.86 2.38 4.33
C ARG A 78 11.94 1.33 3.77
N ASN A 79 11.69 0.25 4.49
CA ASN A 79 10.90 -0.85 3.98
C ASN A 79 9.73 -1.14 4.92
N VAL A 80 8.63 -1.57 4.34
CA VAL A 80 7.52 -2.18 5.07
C VAL A 80 7.39 -3.59 4.57
N THR A 81 7.49 -4.56 5.48
CA THR A 81 7.30 -5.96 5.16
C THR A 81 5.83 -6.29 5.36
N ARG A 82 5.24 -6.87 4.32
CA ARG A 82 3.88 -7.39 4.33
C ARG A 82 3.94 -8.90 4.43
N ARG A 83 3.23 -9.46 5.41
CA ARG A 83 2.95 -10.89 5.52
C ARG A 83 1.47 -11.12 5.38
N LEU A 84 1.07 -11.88 4.38
CA LEU A 84 -0.30 -12.13 4.00
C LEU A 84 -0.57 -13.61 4.19
N THR A 85 -1.48 -13.95 5.08
CA THR A 85 -2.01 -15.31 5.20
C THR A 85 -3.38 -15.34 4.53
N VAL A 86 -3.51 -16.15 3.47
CA VAL A 86 -4.73 -16.29 2.68
C VAL A 86 -5.31 -17.68 2.93
N ASP A 87 -6.50 -17.72 3.51
CA ASP A 87 -7.29 -18.91 3.79
C ASP A 87 -8.43 -19.00 2.75
N PHE A 88 -8.44 -20.09 1.97
CA PHE A 88 -9.37 -20.24 0.87
C PHE A 88 -9.72 -21.70 0.57
N ASN A 89 -10.83 -21.87 -0.16
CA ASN A 89 -11.25 -23.12 -0.74
C ASN A 89 -11.02 -23.09 -2.26
N ILE A 90 -10.23 -24.03 -2.77
CA ILE A 90 -10.00 -24.15 -4.21
C ILE A 90 -11.33 -24.48 -4.90
N ARG A 91 -11.72 -23.61 -5.83
CA ARG A 91 -12.96 -23.75 -6.60
C ARG A 91 -13.01 -25.06 -7.37
N GLU A 92 -14.21 -25.60 -7.51
CA GLU A 92 -14.44 -26.87 -8.22
C GLU A 92 -14.00 -26.82 -9.68
N ASP A 93 -14.14 -25.65 -10.31
CA ASP A 93 -13.77 -25.36 -11.69
C ASP A 93 -12.31 -24.89 -11.87
N ALA A 94 -11.50 -24.86 -10.80
CA ALA A 94 -10.10 -24.42 -10.86
C ALA A 94 -9.32 -25.20 -11.95
N PRO A 95 -8.60 -24.51 -12.86
CA PRO A 95 -7.86 -25.20 -13.91
C PRO A 95 -6.82 -26.16 -13.37
N LEU A 96 -6.75 -27.37 -13.94
CA LEU A 96 -5.78 -28.39 -13.56
C LEU A 96 -4.72 -28.55 -14.65
N VAL A 97 -3.47 -28.27 -14.33
CA VAL A 97 -2.34 -28.58 -15.21
C VAL A 97 -1.66 -29.87 -14.80
N VAL A 98 -1.15 -30.60 -15.77
CA VAL A 98 -0.32 -31.79 -15.59
C VAL A 98 1.05 -31.47 -16.16
N ASP A 99 2.10 -31.66 -15.35
CA ASP A 99 3.48 -31.47 -15.80
C ASP A 99 3.98 -32.69 -16.60
N LYS A 100 5.25 -32.66 -17.05
CA LYS A 100 5.82 -33.78 -17.82
C LYS A 100 5.98 -35.07 -17.02
N ILE A 101 6.07 -34.99 -15.70
CA ILE A 101 6.26 -36.13 -14.80
C ILE A 101 4.90 -36.76 -14.45
N GLY A 102 3.80 -36.08 -14.75
CA GLY A 102 2.44 -36.50 -14.44
C GLY A 102 1.91 -35.91 -13.13
N ASP A 103 2.66 -34.99 -12.51
CA ASP A 103 2.19 -34.29 -11.31
C ASP A 103 1.12 -33.28 -11.70
N ARG A 104 0.06 -33.25 -10.89
CA ARG A 104 -1.15 -32.46 -11.14
C ARG A 104 -1.14 -31.23 -10.25
N PHE A 105 -1.30 -30.04 -10.82
CA PHE A 105 -1.36 -28.78 -10.10
C PHE A 105 -2.62 -27.99 -10.45
N TRP A 106 -3.26 -27.39 -9.45
CA TRP A 106 -4.27 -26.35 -9.69
C TRP A 106 -3.59 -25.02 -9.95
N ILE A 107 -4.06 -24.29 -10.97
CA ILE A 107 -3.72 -22.89 -11.17
C ILE A 107 -4.70 -22.04 -10.37
N VAL A 108 -4.20 -21.34 -9.36
CA VAL A 108 -5.04 -20.52 -8.48
C VAL A 108 -4.55 -19.07 -8.50
N PRO A 109 -5.37 -18.09 -8.95
CA PRO A 109 -5.06 -16.67 -8.78
C PRO A 109 -5.22 -16.32 -7.30
N ILE A 110 -4.18 -15.82 -6.63
CA ILE A 110 -4.22 -15.50 -5.18
C ILE A 110 -4.29 -14.01 -4.89
N SER A 111 -3.82 -13.18 -5.82
CA SER A 111 -3.98 -11.74 -5.75
C SER A 111 -3.77 -11.09 -7.11
N LEU A 112 -3.96 -9.77 -7.15
CA LEU A 112 -3.54 -8.91 -8.25
C LEU A 112 -2.38 -8.09 -7.72
N MET A 113 -1.29 -8.05 -8.46
CA MET A 113 -0.07 -7.35 -8.09
C MET A 113 0.19 -6.24 -9.09
N ARG A 114 0.71 -5.12 -8.63
CA ARG A 114 1.12 -4.03 -9.49
C ARG A 114 2.37 -4.41 -10.25
N ARG A 115 2.51 -3.86 -11.45
CA ARG A 115 3.76 -3.94 -12.24
C ARG A 115 4.86 -3.09 -11.59
N ARG A 116 5.37 -3.56 -10.45
CA ARG A 116 6.45 -2.98 -9.63
C ARG A 116 7.41 -4.09 -9.21
N THR A 117 8.67 -3.72 -8.97
CA THR A 117 9.65 -4.67 -8.41
C THR A 117 9.26 -5.00 -6.98
N LEU A 118 8.92 -6.26 -6.73
CA LEU A 118 8.75 -6.83 -5.39
C LEU A 118 10.12 -7.28 -4.89
N VAL A 119 10.44 -6.98 -3.63
CA VAL A 119 11.71 -7.37 -3.01
C VAL A 119 11.41 -8.42 -1.95
N ASN A 120 12.27 -9.43 -1.83
CA ASN A 120 12.13 -10.53 -0.86
C ASN A 120 10.77 -11.24 -0.91
N MET A 121 10.22 -11.41 -2.12
CA MET A 121 8.94 -12.08 -2.30
C MET A 121 9.10 -13.59 -2.03
N ARG A 122 8.27 -14.13 -1.14
CA ARG A 122 8.21 -15.55 -0.81
C ARG A 122 6.75 -15.97 -0.68
N ILE A 123 6.38 -17.07 -1.34
CA ILE A 123 5.06 -17.70 -1.16
C ILE A 123 5.29 -19.10 -0.62
N THR A 124 4.64 -19.43 0.48
CA THR A 124 4.68 -20.75 1.08
C THR A 124 3.30 -21.33 1.35
N ASP A 125 3.23 -22.65 1.40
CA ASP A 125 2.04 -23.37 1.86
C ASP A 125 1.89 -23.32 3.40
N GLU A 126 0.92 -24.08 3.90
CA GLU A 126 0.64 -24.23 5.33
C GLU A 126 1.76 -24.92 6.14
N VAL A 127 2.67 -25.64 5.47
CA VAL A 127 3.82 -26.33 6.08
C VAL A 127 5.11 -25.49 5.98
N GLY A 128 5.07 -24.37 5.25
CA GLY A 128 6.21 -23.50 5.02
C GLY A 128 7.06 -23.86 3.80
N ASN A 129 6.61 -24.80 2.98
CA ASN A 129 7.27 -25.14 1.71
C ASN A 129 7.03 -24.04 0.71
N VAL A 130 8.06 -23.68 -0.06
CA VAL A 130 7.95 -22.68 -1.12
C VAL A 130 7.12 -23.24 -2.27
N LEU A 131 6.11 -22.48 -2.71
CA LEU A 131 5.26 -22.90 -3.81
C LEU A 131 5.78 -22.38 -5.16
N PRO A 132 5.66 -23.18 -6.23
CA PRO A 132 6.01 -22.73 -7.57
C PRO A 132 5.00 -21.67 -8.06
N THR A 133 5.53 -20.58 -8.58
CA THR A 133 4.77 -19.52 -9.25
C THR A 133 5.12 -19.48 -10.73
N PRO A 134 4.18 -19.19 -11.63
CA PRO A 134 4.51 -19.00 -13.04
C PRO A 134 5.46 -17.81 -13.20
N GLY A 135 6.41 -17.95 -14.11
CA GLY A 135 7.23 -16.82 -14.54
C GLY A 135 6.37 -15.72 -15.18
N ILE A 136 6.95 -14.52 -15.34
CA ILE A 136 6.26 -13.34 -15.89
C ILE A 136 5.58 -13.61 -17.24
N ARG A 137 6.19 -14.43 -18.08
CA ARG A 137 5.69 -14.73 -19.43
C ARG A 137 4.49 -15.67 -19.42
N LEU A 138 4.56 -16.72 -18.59
CA LEU A 138 3.43 -17.61 -18.40
C LEU A 138 2.26 -16.86 -17.76
N THR A 139 2.54 -15.99 -16.79
CA THR A 139 1.57 -15.05 -16.21
C THR A 139 0.92 -14.18 -17.30
N GLN A 140 1.71 -13.60 -18.20
CA GLN A 140 1.21 -12.82 -19.33
C GLN A 140 0.31 -13.64 -20.27
N GLN A 141 0.66 -14.88 -20.60
CA GLN A 141 -0.20 -15.75 -21.41
C GLN A 141 -1.54 -16.06 -20.72
N LEU A 142 -1.52 -16.28 -19.40
CA LEU A 142 -2.74 -16.49 -18.60
C LEU A 142 -3.61 -15.22 -18.59
N ASP A 143 -3.00 -14.06 -18.39
CA ASP A 143 -3.67 -12.75 -18.42
C ASP A 143 -4.24 -12.41 -19.81
N GLU A 144 -3.54 -12.78 -20.90
CA GLU A 144 -4.04 -12.69 -22.27
C GLU A 144 -5.28 -13.58 -22.47
N SER A 145 -5.26 -14.81 -21.94
CA SER A 145 -6.42 -15.71 -21.98
C SER A 145 -7.61 -15.15 -21.19
N ILE A 146 -7.38 -14.50 -20.05
CA ILE A 146 -8.43 -13.80 -19.28
C ILE A 146 -9.10 -12.72 -20.15
N LEU A 147 -8.32 -11.89 -20.84
CA LEU A 147 -8.86 -10.85 -21.73
C LEU A 147 -9.59 -11.42 -22.95
N LEU A 148 -9.10 -12.53 -23.50
CA LEU A 148 -9.79 -13.23 -24.58
C LEU A 148 -11.13 -13.80 -24.12
N ALA A 149 -11.20 -14.33 -22.90
CA ALA A 149 -12.46 -14.79 -22.31
C ALA A 149 -13.43 -13.62 -22.10
N ALA A 150 -12.95 -12.48 -21.61
CA ALA A 150 -13.74 -11.26 -21.48
C ALA A 150 -14.24 -10.75 -22.85
N ALA A 151 -13.39 -10.75 -23.89
CA ALA A 151 -13.81 -10.40 -25.25
C ALA A 151 -14.86 -11.39 -25.79
N GLY A 152 -14.72 -12.67 -25.45
CA GLY A 152 -15.67 -13.73 -25.79
C GLY A 152 -17.08 -13.51 -25.24
N THR A 153 -17.25 -12.75 -24.15
CA THR A 153 -18.59 -12.41 -23.63
C THR A 153 -19.32 -11.41 -24.50
N VAL A 154 -18.61 -10.67 -25.35
CA VAL A 154 -19.18 -9.75 -26.35
C VAL A 154 -19.51 -10.53 -27.62
N SER A 155 -18.50 -11.20 -28.19
CA SER A 155 -18.66 -12.12 -29.32
C SER A 155 -17.46 -13.08 -29.39
N PRO A 156 -17.68 -14.40 -29.49
CA PRO A 156 -16.61 -15.36 -29.71
C PRO A 156 -15.83 -15.12 -31.02
N GLU A 157 -16.51 -14.67 -32.08
CA GLU A 157 -15.91 -14.32 -33.36
C GLU A 157 -14.97 -13.13 -33.22
N LEU A 158 -15.38 -12.12 -32.45
CA LEU A 158 -14.57 -10.93 -32.17
C LEU A 158 -13.29 -11.28 -31.41
N ALA A 159 -13.38 -12.15 -30.40
CA ALA A 159 -12.21 -12.63 -29.66
C ALA A 159 -11.22 -13.45 -30.52
N ALA A 160 -11.70 -14.02 -31.63
CA ALA A 160 -10.87 -14.77 -32.57
C ALA A 160 -10.18 -13.87 -33.63
N GLN A 161 -10.55 -12.60 -33.75
CA GLN A 161 -9.94 -11.67 -34.70
C GLN A 161 -8.49 -11.37 -34.32
N GLU A 162 -7.59 -11.35 -35.30
CA GLU A 162 -6.15 -11.12 -35.07
C GLU A 162 -5.89 -9.72 -34.52
N ASP A 163 -6.60 -8.69 -35.00
CA ASP A 163 -6.43 -7.31 -34.51
C ASP A 163 -6.75 -7.18 -33.01
N VAL A 164 -7.80 -7.87 -32.54
CA VAL A 164 -8.16 -7.93 -31.12
C VAL A 164 -7.08 -8.66 -30.31
N ARG A 165 -6.52 -9.75 -30.85
CA ARG A 165 -5.40 -10.48 -30.22
C ARG A 165 -4.14 -9.63 -30.14
N VAL A 166 -3.81 -8.89 -31.20
CA VAL A 166 -2.68 -7.94 -31.21
C VAL A 166 -2.87 -6.86 -30.16
N PHE A 167 -4.08 -6.28 -30.06
CA PHE A 167 -4.42 -5.32 -29.01
C PHE A 167 -4.23 -5.90 -27.60
N ILE A 168 -4.79 -7.08 -27.33
CA ILE A 168 -4.68 -7.77 -26.03
C ILE A 168 -3.20 -8.03 -25.67
N ARG A 169 -2.42 -8.53 -26.63
CA ARG A 169 -1.00 -8.79 -26.46
C ARG A 169 -0.20 -7.51 -26.17
N GLN A 170 -0.48 -6.41 -26.87
CA GLN A 170 0.16 -5.12 -26.60
C GLN A 170 -0.19 -4.59 -25.20
N LEU A 171 -1.43 -4.79 -24.76
CA LEU A 171 -1.88 -4.39 -23.43
C LEU A 171 -1.21 -5.21 -22.31
N VAL A 172 -1.14 -6.53 -22.47
CA VAL A 172 -0.61 -7.43 -21.43
C VAL A 172 0.91 -7.53 -21.48
N SER A 173 1.45 -7.88 -22.65
CA SER A 173 2.84 -8.27 -22.88
C SER A 173 3.71 -7.17 -23.48
N GLY A 174 3.11 -6.06 -23.91
CA GLY A 174 3.81 -4.92 -24.50
C GLY A 174 4.73 -4.19 -23.53
N SER A 175 5.65 -3.41 -24.11
CA SER A 175 6.41 -2.39 -23.38
C SER A 175 5.47 -1.35 -22.77
N ARG A 176 5.97 -0.61 -21.77
CA ARG A 176 5.19 0.45 -21.11
C ARG A 176 4.60 1.46 -22.11
N ARG A 177 5.31 1.75 -23.21
CA ARG A 177 4.84 2.63 -24.27
C ARG A 177 3.69 1.97 -25.05
N GLU A 178 3.88 0.74 -25.53
CA GLU A 178 2.84 -0.02 -26.26
C GLU A 178 1.58 -0.21 -25.42
N THR A 179 1.69 -0.56 -24.14
CA THR A 179 0.53 -0.68 -23.23
C THR A 179 -0.21 0.66 -23.07
N ASN A 180 0.52 1.78 -23.00
CA ASN A 180 -0.11 3.11 -22.92
C ASN A 180 -0.77 3.50 -24.24
N ASP A 181 -0.12 3.24 -25.37
CA ASP A 181 -0.63 3.57 -26.70
C ASP A 181 -1.89 2.72 -27.01
N ALA A 182 -1.84 1.40 -26.74
CA ALA A 182 -2.98 0.50 -26.88
C ALA A 182 -4.17 0.97 -26.02
N LEU A 183 -3.92 1.37 -24.78
CA LEU A 183 -4.99 1.89 -23.95
C LEU A 183 -5.52 3.24 -24.42
N ALA A 184 -4.65 4.17 -24.84
CA ALA A 184 -5.09 5.46 -25.34
C ALA A 184 -5.95 5.30 -26.60
N LEU A 185 -5.67 4.28 -27.42
CA LEU A 185 -6.52 3.85 -28.53
C LEU A 185 -7.87 3.29 -28.06
N PHE A 186 -7.86 2.41 -27.05
CA PHE A 186 -9.07 1.84 -26.44
C PHE A 186 -9.95 2.90 -25.75
N GLU A 187 -9.35 3.94 -25.17
CA GLU A 187 -10.04 5.06 -24.52
C GLU A 187 -10.50 6.14 -25.51
N GLY A 188 -10.12 6.05 -26.79
CA GLY A 188 -10.37 7.09 -27.80
C GLY A 188 -9.58 8.39 -27.57
N SER A 189 -8.58 8.37 -26.68
CA SER A 189 -7.74 9.53 -26.34
C SER A 189 -6.72 9.87 -27.43
N SER A 190 -6.37 8.91 -28.28
CA SER A 190 -5.42 9.09 -29.40
C SER A 190 -6.08 9.16 -30.79
N GLY A 191 -7.42 9.25 -30.85
CA GLY A 191 -8.19 9.24 -32.09
C GLY A 191 -9.48 8.42 -31.99
N PRO A 192 -10.24 8.26 -33.08
CA PRO A 192 -11.42 7.41 -33.09
C PRO A 192 -11.03 5.95 -32.77
N VAL A 193 -11.81 5.30 -31.91
CA VAL A 193 -11.61 3.88 -31.55
C VAL A 193 -11.77 3.05 -32.84
N PRO A 194 -10.81 2.14 -33.16
CA PRO A 194 -10.94 1.25 -34.31
C PRO A 194 -12.24 0.45 -34.26
N TYR A 195 -12.86 0.21 -35.43
CA TYR A 195 -14.16 -0.46 -35.52
C TYR A 195 -14.18 -1.82 -34.80
N HIS A 196 -13.11 -2.60 -34.88
CA HIS A 196 -12.99 -3.91 -34.20
C HIS A 196 -12.88 -3.79 -32.67
N LEU A 197 -12.48 -2.64 -32.11
CA LEU A 197 -12.44 -2.41 -30.66
C LEU A 197 -13.72 -1.75 -30.13
N SER A 198 -14.56 -1.13 -30.97
CA SER A 198 -15.76 -0.43 -30.52
C SER A 198 -16.67 -1.29 -29.63
N PRO A 199 -17.02 -2.54 -30.01
CA PRO A 199 -17.87 -3.40 -29.17
C PRO A 199 -17.21 -3.75 -27.83
N LEU A 200 -15.88 -3.84 -27.79
CA LEU A 200 -15.12 -4.11 -26.57
C LEU A 200 -15.13 -2.91 -25.62
N THR A 201 -15.09 -1.69 -26.15
CA THR A 201 -15.17 -0.46 -25.35
C THR A 201 -16.54 -0.19 -24.75
N GLU A 202 -17.60 -0.76 -25.32
CA GLU A 202 -18.97 -0.66 -24.80
C GLU A 202 -19.24 -1.68 -23.69
N SER A 203 -18.50 -2.79 -23.68
CA SER A 203 -18.63 -3.87 -22.71
C SER A 203 -18.05 -3.50 -21.34
N SER A 204 -18.89 -3.50 -20.30
CA SER A 204 -18.47 -3.20 -18.93
C SER A 204 -17.43 -4.18 -18.39
N ILE A 205 -17.59 -5.49 -18.66
CA ILE A 205 -16.64 -6.53 -18.23
C ILE A 205 -15.29 -6.37 -18.92
N VAL A 206 -15.26 -6.14 -20.24
CA VAL A 206 -14.00 -5.98 -20.98
C VAL A 206 -13.26 -4.74 -20.47
N ARG A 207 -13.96 -3.61 -20.32
CA ARG A 207 -13.37 -2.42 -19.72
C ARG A 207 -12.78 -2.72 -18.34
N ALA A 208 -13.53 -3.35 -17.45
CA ALA A 208 -13.07 -3.65 -16.10
C ALA A 208 -11.80 -4.50 -16.10
N VAL A 209 -11.75 -5.57 -16.91
CA VAL A 209 -10.58 -6.44 -17.05
C VAL A 209 -9.39 -5.71 -17.69
N VAL A 210 -9.62 -4.88 -18.72
CA VAL A 210 -8.58 -4.02 -19.32
C VAL A 210 -7.96 -3.10 -18.27
N TYR A 211 -8.78 -2.43 -17.46
CA TYR A 211 -8.29 -1.54 -16.41
C TYR A 211 -7.60 -2.30 -15.26
N LEU A 212 -8.09 -3.50 -14.94
CA LEU A 212 -7.50 -4.39 -13.96
C LEU A 212 -6.09 -4.81 -14.38
N LEU A 213 -5.88 -5.25 -15.63
CA LEU A 213 -4.60 -5.75 -16.12
C LEU A 213 -3.64 -4.68 -16.66
N ARG A 214 -4.11 -3.46 -16.98
CA ARG A 214 -3.26 -2.37 -17.50
C ARG A 214 -2.07 -2.07 -16.58
N ARG A 215 -2.32 -1.98 -15.27
CA ARG A 215 -1.32 -1.59 -14.25
C ARG A 215 -0.95 -2.72 -13.30
N ASN A 216 -1.71 -3.80 -13.35
CA ASN A 216 -1.51 -4.96 -12.51
C ASN A 216 -1.17 -6.19 -13.37
N PHE A 217 -0.93 -7.30 -12.70
CA PHE A 217 -0.84 -8.64 -13.23
C PHE A 217 -1.45 -9.56 -12.18
N SER A 218 -1.98 -10.70 -12.61
CA SER A 218 -2.53 -11.66 -11.68
C SER A 218 -1.42 -12.54 -11.11
N LEU A 219 -1.37 -12.65 -9.79
CA LEU A 219 -0.41 -13.51 -9.11
C LEU A 219 -1.04 -14.89 -8.97
N TYR A 220 -0.53 -15.84 -9.75
CA TYR A 220 -0.95 -17.23 -9.69
C TYR A 220 0.02 -18.08 -8.87
N VAL A 221 -0.49 -19.18 -8.33
CA VAL A 221 0.32 -20.25 -7.71
C VAL A 221 -0.08 -21.60 -8.30
N PHE A 222 0.87 -22.51 -8.41
CA PHE A 222 0.62 -23.91 -8.74
C PHE A 222 0.51 -24.71 -7.44
N LEU A 223 -0.71 -25.14 -7.11
CA LEU A 223 -0.97 -25.91 -5.90
C LEU A 223 -1.03 -27.40 -6.23
N PRO A 224 -0.27 -28.27 -5.55
CA PRO A 224 -0.34 -29.70 -5.81
C PRO A 224 -1.76 -30.20 -5.53
N ALA A 225 -2.35 -30.85 -6.54
CA ALA A 225 -3.69 -31.43 -6.47
C ALA A 225 -3.72 -32.80 -5.77
N GLY A 226 -2.54 -33.30 -5.35
CA GLY A 226 -2.37 -34.60 -4.71
C GLY A 226 -2.53 -35.78 -5.67
N ALA A 227 -1.96 -36.93 -5.31
CA ALA A 227 -2.27 -38.18 -6.00
C ALA A 227 -3.73 -38.57 -5.72
N GLU A 228 -4.42 -39.13 -6.71
CA GLU A 228 -5.86 -39.44 -6.73
C GLU A 228 -6.39 -40.18 -5.47
N LYS A 229 -5.51 -40.88 -4.74
CA LYS A 229 -5.84 -41.61 -3.50
C LYS A 229 -5.86 -40.76 -2.23
N MET A 230 -5.27 -39.57 -2.25
CA MET A 230 -5.47 -38.56 -1.21
C MET A 230 -6.49 -37.57 -1.76
N GLN A 231 -7.69 -37.53 -1.18
CA GLN A 231 -8.58 -36.38 -1.36
C GLN A 231 -7.82 -35.13 -0.91
N ALA A 232 -7.12 -34.48 -1.84
CA ALA A 232 -6.35 -33.30 -1.54
C ALA A 232 -7.33 -32.27 -1.00
N LYS A 233 -7.04 -31.82 0.21
CA LYS A 233 -7.84 -30.82 0.88
C LYS A 233 -7.87 -29.59 -0.04
N ARG A 234 -9.06 -29.29 -0.58
CA ARG A 234 -9.31 -28.08 -1.38
C ARG A 234 -9.20 -26.82 -0.52
N HIS A 235 -9.47 -26.96 0.78
CA HIS A 235 -9.19 -25.92 1.77
C HIS A 235 -7.67 -25.81 1.98
N ARG A 236 -7.11 -24.62 1.72
CA ARG A 236 -5.68 -24.33 1.76
C ARG A 236 -5.40 -23.02 2.48
N LEU A 237 -4.20 -22.93 3.05
CA LEU A 237 -3.68 -21.73 3.68
C LEU A 237 -2.34 -21.39 3.05
N LEU A 238 -2.23 -20.20 2.49
CA LEU A 238 -0.99 -19.71 1.89
C LEU A 238 -0.44 -18.53 2.65
N ASN A 239 0.88 -18.47 2.77
CA ASN A 239 1.59 -17.34 3.32
C ASN A 239 2.40 -16.65 2.22
N LEU A 240 2.11 -15.38 1.96
CA LEU A 240 2.82 -14.51 1.02
C LEU A 240 3.54 -13.43 1.82
N GLU A 241 4.86 -13.33 1.64
CA GLU A 241 5.70 -12.33 2.30
C GLU A 241 6.45 -11.53 1.24
N PHE A 242 6.51 -10.21 1.38
CA PHE A 242 7.36 -9.35 0.55
C PHE A 242 7.63 -8.00 1.23
N SER A 243 8.72 -7.34 0.83
CA SER A 243 9.09 -6.02 1.31
C SER A 243 8.79 -4.93 0.28
N GLU A 244 8.15 -3.85 0.72
CA GLU A 244 7.83 -2.67 -0.08
C GLU A 244 8.73 -1.49 0.30
N PRO A 245 9.38 -0.83 -0.66
CA PRO A 245 10.08 0.42 -0.38
C PRO A 245 9.06 1.52 -0.02
N THR A 246 9.28 2.19 1.11
CA THR A 246 8.47 3.29 1.60
C THR A 246 9.19 4.62 1.42
N GLY A 247 8.66 5.44 0.52
CA GLY A 247 8.94 6.87 0.52
C GLY A 247 8.11 7.49 1.63
N TRP A 248 8.75 8.00 2.69
CA TRP A 248 8.10 8.73 3.80
C TRP A 248 7.55 10.10 3.37
N SER A 249 7.07 10.18 2.13
CA SER A 249 6.44 11.34 1.53
C SER A 249 5.00 11.42 1.98
N ARG A 250 4.55 12.62 2.30
CA ARG A 250 3.15 12.89 2.51
C ARG A 250 2.39 12.83 1.19
N MET A 251 1.21 12.24 1.27
CA MET A 251 0.29 12.09 0.17
C MET A 251 -1.06 12.63 0.59
N THR A 252 -1.65 13.43 -0.28
CA THR A 252 -3.05 13.85 -0.14
C THR A 252 -3.88 13.00 -1.09
N PRO A 253 -4.94 12.34 -0.62
CA PRO A 253 -5.78 11.59 -1.53
C PRO A 253 -6.59 12.54 -2.39
N ARG A 254 -6.75 12.16 -3.67
CA ARG A 254 -7.66 12.84 -4.57
C ARG A 254 -8.76 11.87 -4.98
N PHE A 255 -9.93 12.12 -4.44
CA PHE A 255 -11.18 11.58 -4.93
C PHE A 255 -11.74 12.61 -5.90
N THR A 256 -11.75 12.28 -7.18
CA THR A 256 -12.46 13.05 -8.20
C THR A 256 -13.77 12.33 -8.49
N ASP A 257 -14.85 13.08 -8.66
CA ASP A 257 -16.18 12.54 -8.98
C ASP A 257 -16.20 11.76 -10.32
N THR A 258 -15.17 11.90 -11.15
CA THR A 258 -15.08 11.39 -12.53
C THR A 258 -14.69 9.91 -12.64
N ASP A 259 -15.15 9.03 -11.75
CA ASP A 259 -14.83 7.57 -11.70
C ASP A 259 -13.33 7.20 -11.55
N GLU A 260 -12.39 8.11 -11.77
CA GLU A 260 -10.94 7.90 -11.68
C GLU A 260 -10.40 8.36 -10.33
N ALA A 261 -10.36 7.47 -9.35
CA ALA A 261 -9.67 7.78 -8.11
C ALA A 261 -8.15 7.75 -8.33
N THR A 262 -7.55 8.92 -8.61
CA THR A 262 -6.10 9.13 -8.46
C THR A 262 -5.77 9.20 -6.98
N LEU A 263 -5.72 8.01 -6.36
CA LEU A 263 -5.87 7.87 -4.93
C LEU A 263 -4.86 8.63 -4.07
N TYR A 264 -3.68 8.94 -4.60
CA TYR A 264 -2.66 9.71 -3.89
C TYR A 264 -1.87 10.59 -4.83
N GLU A 265 -1.88 11.89 -4.55
CA GLU A 265 -0.91 12.83 -5.10
C GLU A 265 0.18 13.06 -4.05
N HIS A 266 1.44 12.91 -4.46
CA HIS A 266 2.56 13.29 -3.61
C HIS A 266 2.54 14.80 -3.41
N ASP A 267 2.49 15.26 -2.15
CA ASP A 267 2.51 16.69 -1.84
C ASP A 267 3.81 17.37 -2.31
N ASP A 268 4.85 16.57 -2.53
CA ASP A 268 6.18 17.00 -2.96
C ASP A 268 6.33 17.14 -4.49
N ARG A 269 5.35 16.72 -5.30
CA ARG A 269 5.46 16.75 -6.76
C ARG A 269 4.33 17.57 -7.37
N PRO A 270 4.61 18.50 -8.31
CA PRO A 270 3.55 19.15 -9.06
C PRO A 270 2.80 18.09 -9.87
N ALA A 271 1.47 18.24 -9.99
CA ALA A 271 0.69 17.38 -10.86
C ALA A 271 1.30 17.36 -12.28
N ILE A 272 1.28 16.18 -12.91
CA ILE A 272 1.79 16.01 -14.27
C ILE A 272 0.99 16.94 -15.19
N GLY A 273 1.68 17.73 -16.01
CA GLY A 273 1.04 18.67 -16.94
C GLY A 273 0.85 20.10 -16.42
N VAL A 274 1.22 20.42 -15.17
CA VAL A 274 1.15 21.81 -14.69
C VAL A 274 2.21 22.67 -15.41
N PRO A 275 1.80 23.75 -16.12
CA PRO A 275 2.72 24.59 -16.88
C PRO A 275 3.74 25.30 -15.97
N PHE A 276 4.96 25.52 -16.47
CA PHE A 276 6.09 26.02 -15.69
C PHE A 276 5.77 27.32 -14.93
N ARG A 277 5.04 28.26 -15.54
CA ARG A 277 4.64 29.54 -14.91
C ARG A 277 3.76 29.35 -13.67
N GLN A 278 2.99 28.27 -13.56
CA GLN A 278 2.17 27.98 -12.37
C GLN A 278 2.94 27.27 -11.26
N ARG A 279 4.18 26.81 -11.52
CA ARG A 279 4.98 26.10 -10.51
C ARG A 279 5.37 26.99 -9.35
N SER A 280 5.73 28.26 -9.57
CA SER A 280 6.17 29.17 -8.49
C SER A 280 5.07 29.36 -7.43
N GLY A 281 3.84 29.66 -7.85
CA GLY A 281 2.69 29.79 -6.94
C GLY A 281 2.27 28.48 -6.29
N TRP A 282 2.57 27.33 -6.90
CA TRP A 282 2.36 26.02 -6.30
C TRP A 282 3.38 25.77 -5.16
N TRP A 283 4.65 26.12 -5.34
CA TRP A 283 5.70 25.95 -4.32
C TRP A 283 5.39 26.72 -3.03
N PHE A 284 4.96 27.98 -3.11
CA PHE A 284 4.58 28.74 -1.91
C PHE A 284 3.36 28.15 -1.19
N ARG A 285 2.34 27.75 -1.95
CA ARG A 285 1.15 27.08 -1.39
C ARG A 285 1.50 25.75 -0.72
N GLN A 286 2.42 24.98 -1.31
CA GLN A 286 2.89 23.73 -0.72
C GLN A 286 3.77 23.95 0.50
N ALA A 287 4.67 24.93 0.48
CA ALA A 287 5.47 25.29 1.65
C ALA A 287 4.56 25.68 2.81
N GLY A 288 3.53 26.50 2.55
CA GLY A 288 2.49 26.82 3.52
C GLY A 288 1.77 25.57 4.04
N ARG A 289 1.25 24.70 3.16
CA ARG A 289 0.58 23.46 3.59
C ARG A 289 1.48 22.54 4.41
N LYS A 290 2.75 22.37 4.01
CA LYS A 290 3.74 21.57 4.75
C LYS A 290 4.04 22.17 6.11
N LEU A 291 4.11 23.49 6.22
CA LEU A 291 4.27 24.16 7.49
C LEU A 291 3.04 23.92 8.38
N TRP A 292 1.83 24.16 7.89
CA TRP A 292 0.60 24.06 8.69
C TRP A 292 0.23 22.63 9.09
N THR A 293 0.35 21.67 8.18
CA THR A 293 -0.06 20.28 8.42
C THR A 293 1.10 19.40 8.88
N GLY A 294 2.32 19.70 8.44
CA GLY A 294 3.51 18.89 8.66
C GLY A 294 4.29 19.27 9.89
N PHE A 295 4.42 20.57 10.17
CA PHE A 295 5.25 21.05 11.27
C PHE A 295 4.76 20.56 12.65
N PRO A 296 3.46 20.60 13.00
CA PRO A 296 3.02 20.10 14.29
C PRO A 296 3.30 18.60 14.49
N SER A 297 3.10 17.78 13.46
CA SER A 297 3.44 16.34 13.53
C SER A 297 4.94 16.11 13.60
N ALA A 298 5.73 16.86 12.83
CA ALA A 298 7.20 16.76 12.84
C ALA A 298 7.83 17.22 14.16
N LEU A 299 7.11 18.06 14.93
CA LEU A 299 7.47 18.45 16.29
C LEU A 299 6.89 17.52 17.36
N GLY A 300 6.19 16.44 16.98
CA GLY A 300 5.54 15.54 17.94
C GLY A 300 4.33 16.15 18.67
N LEU A 301 3.93 17.39 18.35
CA LEU A 301 2.75 18.05 18.92
C LEU A 301 1.45 17.37 18.46
N ARG A 302 1.47 16.77 17.28
CA ARG A 302 0.38 15.91 16.76
C ARG A 302 0.93 14.53 16.40
N PRO A 303 0.11 13.48 16.47
CA PRO A 303 0.48 12.20 15.90
C PRO A 303 0.86 12.33 14.41
N THR A 304 1.70 11.42 13.96
CA THR A 304 2.03 11.27 12.53
C THR A 304 1.13 10.21 11.93
N SER A 305 0.16 10.64 11.13
CA SER A 305 -0.73 9.73 10.41
C SER A 305 -0.01 9.06 9.25
N ILE A 306 -0.08 7.74 9.22
CA ILE A 306 0.37 6.88 8.13
C ILE A 306 -0.85 6.19 7.56
N ARG A 307 -0.98 6.20 6.24
CA ARG A 307 -2.09 5.56 5.55
C ARG A 307 -1.57 4.42 4.71
N VAL A 308 -2.08 3.24 4.99
CA VAL A 308 -1.75 2.01 4.30
C VAL A 308 -2.93 1.53 3.49
N GLN A 309 -2.63 0.99 2.32
CA GLN A 309 -3.65 0.40 1.47
C GLN A 309 -3.77 -1.09 1.74
N VAL A 310 -5.00 -1.56 1.82
CA VAL A 310 -5.34 -2.95 2.16
C VAL A 310 -6.21 -3.52 1.03
N PRO A 311 -5.73 -3.55 -0.22
CA PRO A 311 -6.53 -4.00 -1.36
C PRO A 311 -6.88 -5.50 -1.27
N GLY A 312 -6.22 -6.25 -0.37
CA GLY A 312 -6.62 -7.61 -0.05
C GLY A 312 -8.02 -7.71 0.56
N ALA A 313 -8.54 -6.65 1.17
CA ALA A 313 -9.81 -6.67 1.88
C ALA A 313 -11.01 -6.92 0.95
N GLU A 314 -11.02 -6.35 -0.26
CA GLU A 314 -12.10 -6.60 -1.25
C GLU A 314 -12.05 -8.01 -1.87
N LYS A 315 -10.99 -8.78 -1.60
CA LYS A 315 -10.76 -10.12 -2.20
C LYS A 315 -11.00 -11.26 -1.22
N ALA A 316 -11.62 -11.01 -0.08
CA ALA A 316 -11.90 -12.00 0.94
C ALA A 316 -13.26 -11.74 1.58
N SER A 317 -13.90 -12.78 2.10
CA SER A 317 -15.14 -12.60 2.88
C SER A 317 -14.88 -11.89 4.20
N SER A 318 -13.68 -12.08 4.77
CA SER A 318 -13.19 -11.38 5.94
C SER A 318 -11.70 -11.01 5.78
N CYS A 319 -11.34 -9.83 6.26
CA CYS A 319 -9.98 -9.30 6.26
C CYS A 319 -9.61 -8.88 7.68
N HIS A 320 -8.39 -9.22 8.09
CA HIS A 320 -7.79 -8.81 9.34
C HIS A 320 -6.44 -8.16 9.04
N LEU A 321 -6.28 -6.89 9.39
CA LEU A 321 -5.02 -6.16 9.30
C LEU A 321 -4.38 -6.08 10.69
N GLU A 322 -3.26 -6.77 10.88
CA GLU A 322 -2.38 -6.58 12.03
C GLU A 322 -1.28 -5.57 11.65
N LEU A 323 -1.07 -4.55 12.46
CA LEU A 323 0.02 -3.61 12.28
C LEU A 323 0.85 -3.53 13.56
N THR A 324 2.16 -3.67 13.41
CA THR A 324 3.12 -3.51 14.51
C THR A 324 3.86 -2.19 14.34
N ALA A 325 3.82 -1.35 15.37
CA ALA A 325 4.56 -0.11 15.43
C ALA A 325 6.08 -0.38 15.37
N PRO A 326 6.84 0.49 14.70
CA PRO A 326 8.30 0.46 14.78
C PRO A 326 8.78 0.68 16.22
N GLU A 327 9.97 0.16 16.54
CA GLU A 327 10.60 0.39 17.84
C GLU A 327 10.71 1.89 18.19
N GLY A 328 10.38 2.25 19.44
CA GLY A 328 10.37 3.64 19.93
C GLY A 328 9.13 4.45 19.53
N VAL A 329 8.21 3.85 18.78
CA VAL A 329 6.93 4.44 18.37
C VAL A 329 5.79 3.60 18.90
N GLU A 330 4.69 4.25 19.28
CA GLU A 330 3.43 3.61 19.66
C GLU A 330 2.35 3.98 18.65
N VAL A 331 1.43 3.04 18.40
CA VAL A 331 0.14 3.37 17.78
C VAL A 331 -0.67 4.12 18.82
N VAL A 332 -1.26 5.26 18.45
CA VAL A 332 -2.20 6.00 19.33
C VAL A 332 -3.65 5.75 18.89
N ARG A 333 -3.84 5.66 17.57
CA ARG A 333 -5.13 5.43 16.91
C ARG A 333 -4.88 4.64 15.63
N ALA A 334 -5.72 3.67 15.36
CA ALA A 334 -5.74 2.93 14.12
C ALA A 334 -7.19 2.82 13.63
N GLN A 335 -7.41 2.95 12.34
CA GLN A 335 -8.72 2.88 11.71
C GLN A 335 -8.62 2.14 10.39
N LEU A 336 -9.58 1.29 10.08
CA LEU A 336 -9.79 0.69 8.77
C LEU A 336 -11.12 1.19 8.23
N LEU A 337 -11.11 1.65 6.99
CA LEU A 337 -12.32 2.06 6.29
C LEU A 337 -12.34 1.37 4.93
N ALA A 338 -13.46 0.72 4.63
CA ALA A 338 -13.68 0.02 3.38
C ALA A 338 -15.06 0.34 2.80
N GLY A 339 -15.14 0.66 1.51
CA GLY A 339 -16.42 0.90 0.85
C GLY A 339 -16.25 1.38 -0.57
N ARG A 340 -17.35 1.46 -1.32
CA ARG A 340 -17.37 1.91 -2.71
C ARG A 340 -17.54 3.42 -2.79
N PRO A 341 -16.55 4.18 -3.30
CA PRO A 341 -16.64 5.64 -3.32
C PRO A 341 -17.69 6.19 -4.29
N ASN A 342 -18.17 5.39 -5.26
CA ASN A 342 -19.15 5.84 -6.26
C ASN A 342 -20.56 5.31 -5.98
N GLU A 343 -20.77 4.58 -4.89
CA GLU A 343 -22.08 4.04 -4.51
C GLU A 343 -22.72 4.94 -3.45
N ASN A 344 -23.68 5.76 -3.89
CA ASN A 344 -24.46 6.61 -2.98
C ASN A 344 -25.32 5.72 -2.08
N GLY A 345 -25.20 5.89 -0.75
CA GLY A 345 -25.94 5.04 0.20
C GLY A 345 -25.37 3.63 0.35
N GLY A 346 -24.24 3.32 -0.30
CA GLY A 346 -23.63 2.00 -0.24
C GLY A 346 -23.11 1.68 1.16
N PRO A 347 -23.18 0.40 1.59
CA PRO A 347 -22.61 -0.02 2.86
C PRO A 347 -21.10 0.26 2.87
N TYR A 348 -20.59 0.67 4.03
CA TYR A 348 -19.16 0.74 4.29
C TYR A 348 -18.85 -0.01 5.58
N THR A 349 -17.64 -0.55 5.65
CA THR A 349 -17.10 -1.18 6.84
C THR A 349 -16.13 -0.20 7.50
N HIS A 350 -16.29 0.01 8.79
CA HIS A 350 -15.40 0.82 9.60
C HIS A 350 -15.02 0.04 10.85
N ASP A 351 -13.72 -0.02 11.13
CA ASP A 351 -13.20 -0.52 12.38
C ASP A 351 -12.15 0.47 12.92
N HIS A 352 -12.08 0.62 14.23
CA HIS A 352 -11.16 1.53 14.85
C HIS A 352 -10.69 1.03 16.21
N VAL A 353 -9.42 1.31 16.50
CA VAL A 353 -8.77 1.00 17.77
C VAL A 353 -8.08 2.27 18.25
N VAL A 354 -8.35 2.64 19.50
CA VAL A 354 -7.65 3.73 20.19
C VAL A 354 -6.94 3.12 21.40
N GLY A 355 -5.67 3.45 21.55
CA GLY A 355 -4.84 2.92 22.63
C GLY A 355 -3.37 3.05 22.28
N HIS A 356 -2.51 3.11 23.30
CA HIS A 356 -1.04 3.22 23.16
C HIS A 356 -0.41 1.84 23.11
N THR A 357 -0.61 1.12 22.01
CA THR A 357 -0.14 -0.27 21.85
C THR A 357 0.96 -0.38 20.79
N ALA A 358 1.82 -1.38 20.98
CA ALA A 358 2.82 -1.74 19.98
C ALA A 358 2.20 -2.45 18.77
N THR A 359 1.07 -3.14 18.95
CA THR A 359 0.38 -3.85 17.88
C THR A 359 -1.11 -3.54 17.93
N VAL A 360 -1.72 -3.38 16.75
CA VAL A 360 -3.16 -3.19 16.57
C VAL A 360 -3.69 -4.17 15.54
N GLY A 361 -4.89 -4.69 15.77
CA GLY A 361 -5.66 -5.49 14.80
C GLY A 361 -6.85 -4.67 14.34
N LEU A 362 -7.09 -4.63 13.03
CA LEU A 362 -8.24 -3.99 12.40
C LEU A 362 -8.95 -5.00 11.51
N HIS A 363 -10.27 -4.90 11.42
CA HIS A 363 -11.11 -5.89 10.77
C HIS A 363 -11.97 -5.27 9.68
N GLY A 364 -12.05 -5.95 8.53
CA GLY A 364 -13.00 -5.66 7.47
C GLY A 364 -13.81 -6.91 7.19
N VAL A 365 -15.12 -6.87 7.40
CA VAL A 365 -16.04 -7.98 7.11
C VAL A 365 -16.94 -7.58 5.95
N GLU A 366 -17.20 -8.52 5.03
CA GLU A 366 -18.12 -8.36 3.90
C GLU A 366 -17.82 -7.13 3.02
N VAL A 367 -16.53 -6.83 2.84
CA VAL A 367 -16.09 -5.72 1.99
C VAL A 367 -16.51 -6.00 0.53
N PRO A 368 -17.39 -5.19 -0.07
CA PRO A 368 -17.88 -5.46 -1.42
C PRO A 368 -16.75 -5.44 -2.46
N ASN A 369 -16.82 -6.27 -3.50
CA ASN A 369 -15.87 -6.21 -4.62
C ASN A 369 -15.86 -4.81 -5.25
N GLY A 370 -14.68 -4.29 -5.63
CA GLY A 370 -14.55 -2.93 -6.13
C GLY A 370 -14.62 -1.87 -5.04
N SER A 371 -14.45 -2.24 -3.76
CA SER A 371 -14.34 -1.29 -2.67
C SER A 371 -12.93 -0.74 -2.57
N LEU A 372 -12.84 0.51 -2.15
CA LEU A 372 -11.59 1.06 -1.65
C LEU A 372 -11.43 0.68 -0.17
N CYS A 373 -10.35 -0.02 0.17
CA CYS A 373 -9.99 -0.28 1.56
C CYS A 373 -8.67 0.41 1.94
N GLN A 374 -8.73 1.22 3.00
CA GLN A 374 -7.62 1.97 3.54
C GLN A 374 -7.55 1.80 5.06
N ALA A 375 -6.34 1.63 5.58
CA ALA A 375 -6.08 1.75 6.99
C ALA A 375 -5.30 3.04 7.26
N GLN A 376 -5.64 3.75 8.33
CA GLN A 376 -4.89 4.89 8.83
C GLN A 376 -4.44 4.60 10.25
N VAL A 377 -3.14 4.74 10.49
CA VAL A 377 -2.50 4.56 11.78
C VAL A 377 -1.79 5.83 12.18
N ASP A 378 -2.12 6.34 13.35
CA ASP A 378 -1.53 7.52 13.94
C ASP A 378 -0.43 7.09 14.91
N PHE A 379 0.82 7.37 14.52
CA PHE A 379 2.00 7.06 15.30
C PHE A 379 2.43 8.23 16.18
N ARG A 380 2.94 7.91 17.37
CA ARG A 380 3.60 8.86 18.25
C ARG A 380 4.88 8.26 18.82
N VAL A 381 5.90 9.09 19.00
CA VAL A 381 7.14 8.68 19.67
C VAL A 381 6.83 8.51 21.15
N THR A 382 7.26 7.39 21.71
CA THR A 382 7.14 7.11 23.14
C THR A 382 7.66 8.28 23.98
N SER A 383 6.88 8.73 24.98
CA SER A 383 7.30 9.86 25.83
C SER A 383 8.53 9.50 26.68
N ARG A 384 8.62 8.24 27.10
CA ARG A 384 9.72 7.71 27.91
C ARG A 384 10.98 7.56 27.07
N GLY A 385 12.11 8.05 27.58
CA GLY A 385 13.43 7.89 26.97
C GLY A 385 13.95 9.20 26.37
N TRP A 386 14.08 9.26 25.05
CA TRP A 386 14.72 10.40 24.37
C TRP A 386 14.01 11.72 24.64
N LEU A 387 12.67 11.76 24.58
CA LEU A 387 11.92 13.01 24.71
C LEU A 387 12.06 13.59 26.12
N THR A 388 11.93 12.76 27.16
CA THR A 388 12.21 13.16 28.55
C THR A 388 13.65 13.67 28.73
N ASN A 389 14.64 12.97 28.17
CA ASN A 389 16.04 13.37 28.26
C ASN A 389 16.32 14.69 27.53
N ALA A 390 15.73 14.88 26.35
CA ALA A 390 15.84 16.10 25.57
C ALA A 390 15.19 17.28 26.28
N THR A 391 13.97 17.12 26.84
CA THR A 391 13.31 18.15 27.63
C THR A 391 14.13 18.54 28.86
N PHE A 392 14.62 17.56 29.63
CA PHE A 392 15.46 17.82 30.81
C PHE A 392 16.77 18.52 30.43
N SER A 393 17.41 18.08 29.36
CA SER A 393 18.64 18.68 28.86
C SER A 393 18.45 20.12 28.39
N CYS A 394 17.36 20.41 27.66
CA CYS A 394 17.02 21.76 27.24
C CYS A 394 16.64 22.65 28.45
N ALA A 395 15.98 22.09 29.46
CA ALA A 395 15.68 22.78 30.70
C ALA A 395 16.98 23.20 31.42
N LEU A 396 17.94 22.28 31.53
CA LEU A 396 19.24 22.54 32.15
C LEU A 396 19.98 23.66 31.43
N VAL A 397 20.06 23.61 30.09
CA VAL A 397 20.67 24.68 29.28
C VAL A 397 19.97 26.03 29.52
N ALA A 398 18.64 26.04 29.49
CA ALA A 398 17.87 27.27 29.71
C ALA A 398 18.10 27.82 31.13
N LEU A 399 18.11 26.98 32.16
CA LEU A 399 18.36 27.39 33.55
C LEU A 399 19.75 27.99 33.74
N VAL A 400 20.80 27.37 33.16
CA VAL A 400 22.17 27.90 33.22
C VAL A 400 22.26 29.26 32.54
N LEU A 401 21.67 29.42 31.35
CA LEU A 401 21.67 30.70 30.62
C LEU A 401 20.85 31.78 31.32
N ILE A 402 19.67 31.45 31.87
CA ILE A 402 18.84 32.37 32.66
C ILE A 402 19.60 32.81 33.91
N SER A 403 20.25 31.87 34.63
CA SER A 403 21.06 32.19 35.81
C SER A 403 22.20 33.15 35.46
N LEU A 404 22.88 32.91 34.34
CA LEU A 404 23.94 33.78 33.85
C LEU A 404 23.41 35.18 33.48
N LEU A 405 22.28 35.25 32.80
CA LEU A 405 21.64 36.51 32.40
C LEU A 405 21.19 37.32 33.62
N LEU A 406 20.63 36.66 34.64
CA LEU A 406 20.25 37.30 35.90
C LEU A 406 21.47 37.83 36.64
N GLN A 407 22.56 37.06 36.70
CA GLN A 407 23.83 37.53 37.29
C GLN A 407 24.41 38.72 36.51
N ALA A 408 24.42 38.67 35.17
CA ALA A 408 24.88 39.76 34.31
C ALA A 408 24.03 41.03 34.49
N SER A 409 22.74 40.87 34.74
CA SER A 409 21.81 42.00 34.95
C SER A 409 21.88 42.58 36.36
N ALA A 410 22.22 41.77 37.37
CA ALA A 410 22.24 42.18 38.77
C ALA A 410 23.60 42.74 39.22
N HIS A 411 24.70 42.40 38.55
CA HIS A 411 26.03 42.93 38.85
C HIS A 411 26.39 44.10 37.93
N THR A 412 27.28 44.98 38.41
CA THR A 412 27.87 46.04 37.59
C THR A 412 28.57 45.45 36.37
N MET A 413 28.70 46.21 35.28
CA MET A 413 29.25 45.74 33.99
C MET A 413 30.70 45.21 34.05
N GLN A 414 31.35 45.22 35.23
CA GLN A 414 32.73 44.80 35.45
C GLN A 414 32.78 43.46 36.18
N TRP A 415 33.28 42.44 35.50
CA TRP A 415 33.38 41.08 36.04
C TRP A 415 34.86 40.68 36.21
N PRO A 416 35.27 40.08 37.34
CA PRO A 416 36.63 39.57 37.48
C PRO A 416 36.96 38.54 36.38
N THR A 417 38.15 38.62 35.78
CA THR A 417 38.55 37.72 34.69
C THR A 417 38.41 36.23 35.08
N GLY A 418 38.78 35.86 36.30
CA GLY A 418 38.62 34.49 36.81
C GLY A 418 37.15 34.01 36.87
N GLN A 419 36.20 34.91 37.14
CA GLN A 419 34.77 34.58 37.12
C GLN A 419 34.29 34.30 35.70
N VAL A 420 34.69 35.12 34.73
CA VAL A 420 34.37 34.92 33.31
C VAL A 420 34.93 33.59 32.80
N THR A 421 36.18 33.27 33.12
CA THR A 421 36.79 31.98 32.76
C THR A 421 36.01 30.78 33.31
N ASN A 422 35.60 30.83 34.58
CA ASN A 422 34.81 29.76 35.20
C ASN A 422 33.43 29.60 34.54
N ILE A 423 32.79 30.71 34.15
CA ILE A 423 31.49 30.70 33.47
C ILE A 423 31.63 30.11 32.06
N ILE A 424 32.67 30.49 31.31
CA ILE A 424 32.98 29.90 30.00
C ILE A 424 33.16 28.38 30.13
N ALA A 425 33.94 27.92 31.12
CA ALA A 425 34.15 26.50 31.38
C ALA A 425 32.85 25.77 31.72
N LEU A 426 31.98 26.37 32.55
CA LEU A 426 30.66 25.84 32.89
C LEU A 426 29.76 25.71 31.65
N LEU A 427 29.71 26.72 30.80
CA LEU A 427 28.89 26.72 29.57
C LEU A 427 29.33 25.63 28.59
N ILE A 428 30.64 25.52 28.35
CA ILE A 428 31.21 24.49 27.46
C ILE A 428 30.95 23.09 28.03
N THR A 429 31.17 22.90 29.33
CA THR A 429 30.94 21.61 30.00
C THR A 429 29.45 21.22 29.97
N THR A 430 28.56 22.19 30.17
CA THR A 430 27.10 21.98 30.09
C THR A 430 26.70 21.55 28.67
N ALA A 431 27.19 22.24 27.64
CA ALA A 431 26.92 21.87 26.25
C ALA A 431 27.45 20.47 25.91
N ALA A 432 28.68 20.14 26.35
CA ALA A 432 29.25 18.81 26.13
C ALA A 432 28.45 17.70 26.83
N ALA A 433 28.09 17.89 28.10
CA ALA A 433 27.31 16.91 28.87
C ALA A 433 25.92 16.70 28.26
N VAL A 434 25.22 17.77 27.93
CA VAL A 434 23.89 17.73 27.31
C VAL A 434 23.94 17.13 25.90
N GLY A 435 24.95 17.51 25.10
CA GLY A 435 25.20 16.92 23.78
C GLY A 435 25.41 15.41 23.86
N ALA A 436 26.20 14.93 24.83
CA ALA A 436 26.41 13.51 25.06
C ALA A 436 25.12 12.78 25.48
N MET A 437 24.33 13.36 26.40
CA MET A 437 23.05 12.77 26.82
C MET A 437 22.05 12.63 25.66
N ILE A 438 21.94 13.65 24.81
CA ILE A 438 21.04 13.61 23.64
C ILE A 438 21.53 12.62 22.57
N ALA A 439 22.85 12.53 22.39
CA ALA A 439 23.47 11.62 21.41
C ALA A 439 23.36 10.14 21.80
N HIS A 440 23.40 9.82 23.10
CA HIS A 440 23.40 8.44 23.59
C HIS A 440 22.06 7.71 23.38
N SER A 441 20.96 8.44 23.24
CA SER A 441 19.64 7.87 22.94
C SER A 441 19.52 7.48 21.46
N SER A 442 19.95 6.27 21.14
CA SER A 442 19.82 5.69 19.81
C SER A 442 18.35 5.43 19.49
N PHE A 443 17.84 6.15 18.49
CA PHE A 443 16.67 5.71 17.75
C PHE A 443 17.18 5.22 16.42
N THR A 444 16.70 4.06 16.02
CA THR A 444 16.87 3.53 14.67
C THR A 444 15.55 3.69 13.92
N GLY A 445 15.54 3.37 12.62
CA GLY A 445 14.27 3.16 11.94
C GLY A 445 13.42 4.43 11.76
N VAL A 446 12.13 4.22 11.94
CA VAL A 446 11.07 5.22 11.81
C VAL A 446 11.12 6.28 12.92
N ALA A 447 11.35 5.86 14.17
CA ALA A 447 11.40 6.76 15.32
C ALA A 447 12.42 7.89 15.09
N ALA A 448 13.61 7.54 14.58
CA ALA A 448 14.67 8.49 14.27
C ALA A 448 14.23 9.58 13.28
N ARG A 449 13.42 9.22 12.28
CA ARG A 449 12.88 10.17 11.29
C ARG A 449 11.80 11.05 11.90
N MET A 450 10.92 10.49 12.72
CA MET A 450 9.86 11.24 13.41
C MET A 450 10.45 12.30 14.35
N VAL A 451 11.55 11.99 15.06
CA VAL A 451 12.22 12.96 15.95
C VAL A 451 13.29 13.81 15.27
N ALA A 452 13.56 13.65 13.97
CA ALA A 452 14.71 14.30 13.33
C ALA A 452 14.68 15.84 13.47
N ARG A 453 13.49 16.46 13.40
CA ARG A 453 13.32 17.90 13.58
C ARG A 453 13.47 18.32 15.04
N LEU A 454 12.92 17.55 15.97
CA LEU A 454 13.12 17.77 17.41
C LEU A 454 14.60 17.63 17.80
N ARG A 455 15.32 16.67 17.23
CA ARG A 455 16.78 16.53 17.38
C ARG A 455 17.53 17.75 16.87
N GLY A 456 17.14 18.27 15.70
CA GLY A 456 17.71 19.52 15.18
C GLY A 456 17.48 20.70 16.12
N LEU A 457 16.28 20.84 16.68
CA LEU A 457 15.99 21.89 17.66
C LEU A 457 16.76 21.71 18.96
N ALA A 458 16.83 20.48 19.48
CA ALA A 458 17.62 20.18 20.67
C ALA A 458 19.10 20.51 20.44
N ALA A 459 19.66 20.20 19.27
CA ALA A 459 21.01 20.59 18.88
C ALA A 459 21.21 22.11 18.83
N VAL A 460 20.21 22.87 18.35
CA VAL A 460 20.23 24.34 18.42
C VAL A 460 20.28 24.83 19.87
N ALA A 461 19.52 24.21 20.78
CA ALA A 461 19.60 24.54 22.21
C ALA A 461 20.99 24.20 22.79
N VAL A 462 21.55 23.03 22.49
CA VAL A 462 22.90 22.61 22.93
C VAL A 462 23.99 23.58 22.46
N ALA A 463 23.82 24.21 21.29
CA ALA A 463 24.78 25.18 20.78
C ALA A 463 24.74 26.54 21.49
N GLN A 464 23.62 26.91 22.15
CA GLN A 464 23.48 28.24 22.76
C GLN A 464 24.51 28.54 23.86
N PRO A 465 24.85 27.62 24.78
CA PRO A 465 25.96 27.84 25.73
C PRO A 465 27.30 28.12 25.06
N ILE A 466 27.60 27.49 23.91
CA ILE A 466 28.85 27.72 23.18
C ILE A 466 28.85 29.13 22.57
N VAL A 467 27.72 29.57 22.00
CA VAL A 467 27.56 30.94 21.48
C VAL A 467 27.74 31.97 22.60
N ALA A 468 27.11 31.74 23.76
CA ALA A 468 27.26 32.59 24.94
C ALA A 468 28.71 32.63 25.46
N ALA A 469 29.37 31.47 25.52
CA ALA A 469 30.78 31.37 25.92
C ALA A 469 31.71 32.11 24.95
N GLY A 470 31.45 32.02 23.64
CA GLY A 470 32.17 32.77 22.63
C GLY A 470 32.02 34.27 22.80
N ALA A 471 30.80 34.76 23.04
CA ALA A 471 30.56 36.18 23.30
C ALA A 471 31.32 36.68 24.55
N LEU A 472 31.30 35.90 25.63
CA LEU A 472 32.05 36.21 26.85
C LEU A 472 33.58 36.20 26.63
N ALA A 473 34.09 35.29 25.80
CA ALA A 473 35.53 35.19 25.51
C ALA A 473 36.07 36.38 24.71
N PHE A 474 35.20 37.05 23.93
CA PHE A 474 35.54 38.25 23.15
C PHE A 474 35.15 39.57 23.84
N ALA A 475 34.63 39.52 25.06
CA ALA A 475 34.36 40.72 25.83
C ALA A 475 35.68 41.44 26.18
N GLN A 476 35.67 42.78 26.13
CA GLN A 476 36.89 43.58 26.26
C GLN A 476 37.40 43.58 27.70
N GLU A 477 38.70 43.39 27.88
CA GLU A 477 39.38 43.61 29.16
C GLU A 477 39.49 45.13 29.40
N ALA A 478 39.08 45.60 30.58
CA ALA A 478 39.17 47.00 30.94
C ALA A 478 40.58 47.32 31.45
N ASP A 479 41.18 48.41 30.95
CA ASP A 479 42.49 48.96 31.36
C ASP A 479 42.45 49.52 32.79
N SER A 480 42.24 48.66 33.78
CA SER A 480 42.27 49.00 35.21
C SER A 480 43.30 48.15 35.94
N SER A 481 43.73 48.60 37.12
CA SER A 481 44.73 47.91 37.94
C SER A 481 44.29 46.52 38.42
N THR A 482 43.01 46.18 38.25
CA THR A 482 42.45 44.85 38.48
C THR A 482 41.95 44.26 37.16
N PRO A 483 42.30 43.02 36.79
CA PRO A 483 41.84 42.39 35.56
C PRO A 483 40.33 42.14 35.63
N THR A 484 39.57 43.04 35.03
CA THR A 484 38.10 42.99 34.93
C THR A 484 37.69 43.06 33.48
N VAL A 485 36.72 42.25 33.09
CA VAL A 485 36.11 42.24 31.76
C VAL A 485 34.87 43.13 31.79
N LEU A 486 34.76 44.04 30.82
CA LEU A 486 33.59 44.88 30.62
C LEU A 486 32.63 44.21 29.63
N LEU A 487 31.42 43.90 30.09
CA LEU A 487 30.37 43.36 29.22
C LEU A 487 29.74 44.51 28.42
N ASP A 488 30.03 44.55 27.12
CA ASP A 488 29.44 45.53 26.21
C ASP A 488 27.97 45.19 25.87
N ILE A 489 27.26 46.17 25.29
CA ILE A 489 25.86 46.00 24.87
C ILE A 489 25.73 44.84 23.87
N GLY A 490 26.75 44.61 23.04
CA GLY A 490 26.81 43.49 22.10
C GLY A 490 26.75 42.13 22.81
N THR A 491 27.61 41.92 23.81
CA THR A 491 27.66 40.68 24.60
C THR A 491 26.34 40.44 25.32
N PHE A 492 25.77 41.48 25.94
CA PHE A 492 24.44 41.39 26.57
C PHE A 492 23.35 40.99 25.57
N THR A 493 23.37 41.57 24.38
CA THR A 493 22.40 41.25 23.32
C THR A 493 22.51 39.78 22.89
N VAL A 494 23.73 39.26 22.75
CA VAL A 494 23.96 37.85 22.41
C VAL A 494 23.48 36.93 23.54
N LEU A 495 23.75 37.26 24.80
CA LEU A 495 23.27 36.49 25.96
C LEU A 495 21.74 36.45 26.03
N TRP A 496 21.07 37.59 25.80
CA TRP A 496 19.60 37.66 25.72
C TRP A 496 19.05 36.80 24.60
N LEU A 497 19.61 36.89 23.39
CA LEU A 497 19.17 36.10 22.24
C LEU A 497 19.39 34.60 22.46
N ALA A 498 20.56 34.21 22.95
CA ALA A 498 20.89 32.82 23.25
C ALA A 498 19.95 32.23 24.32
N THR A 499 19.66 33.00 25.37
CA THR A 499 18.71 32.61 26.43
C THR A 499 17.29 32.49 25.87
N GLY A 500 16.84 33.45 25.06
CA GLY A 500 15.52 33.44 24.44
C GLY A 500 15.32 32.25 23.50
N ILE A 501 16.33 31.91 22.68
CA ILE A 501 16.29 30.74 21.79
C ILE A 501 16.25 29.45 22.61
N ALA A 502 17.12 29.30 23.63
CA ALA A 502 17.15 28.12 24.47
C ALA A 502 15.82 27.89 25.21
N LEU A 503 15.23 28.96 25.76
CA LEU A 503 13.93 28.92 26.43
C LEU A 503 12.81 28.56 25.45
N GLY A 504 12.80 29.16 24.25
CA GLY A 504 11.81 28.86 23.21
C GLY A 504 11.86 27.38 22.77
N VAL A 505 13.06 26.83 22.58
CA VAL A 505 13.24 25.40 22.27
C VAL A 505 12.79 24.51 23.44
N PHE A 506 13.16 24.85 24.69
CA PHE A 506 12.72 24.12 25.87
C PHE A 506 11.19 24.06 25.98
N VAL A 507 10.50 25.20 25.84
CA VAL A 507 9.04 25.28 25.89
C VAL A 507 8.41 24.41 24.78
N LEU A 508 8.98 24.44 23.58
CA LEU A 508 8.45 23.68 22.45
C LEU A 508 8.59 22.15 22.66
N ILE A 509 9.78 21.68 23.06
CA ILE A 509 10.03 20.25 23.32
C ILE A 509 9.25 19.80 24.57
N GLY A 510 9.18 20.65 25.60
CA GLY A 510 8.37 20.41 26.79
C GLY A 510 6.87 20.30 26.48
N ALA A 511 6.34 21.14 25.59
CA ALA A 511 4.96 21.04 25.13
C ALA A 511 4.70 19.71 24.40
N ALA A 512 5.63 19.25 23.55
CA ALA A 512 5.52 17.94 22.90
C ALA A 512 5.48 16.79 23.93
N LEU A 513 6.33 16.84 24.96
CA LEU A 513 6.34 15.86 26.05
C LEU A 513 5.02 15.87 26.84
N VAL A 514 4.56 17.05 27.26
CA VAL A 514 3.31 17.21 28.02
C VAL A 514 2.11 16.71 27.21
N LEU A 515 2.02 17.05 25.93
CA LEU A 515 0.95 16.56 25.05
C LEU A 515 1.01 15.04 24.88
N SER A 516 2.21 14.45 24.79
CA SER A 516 2.37 12.99 24.76
C SER A 516 1.83 12.34 26.04
N LEU A 517 2.26 12.85 27.21
CA LEU A 517 1.83 12.35 28.51
C LEU A 517 0.32 12.53 28.77
N LEU A 518 -0.25 13.66 28.33
CA LEU A 518 -1.69 13.90 28.43
C LEU A 518 -2.47 12.90 27.58
N CYS A 519 -2.02 12.64 26.34
CA CYS A 519 -2.65 11.65 25.48
C CYS A 519 -2.51 10.22 26.03
N GLU A 520 -1.36 9.86 26.60
CA GLU A 520 -1.13 8.59 27.29
C GLU A 520 -2.11 8.39 28.45
N ARG A 521 -2.36 9.44 29.23
CA ARG A 521 -3.34 9.40 30.34
C ARG A 521 -4.78 9.26 29.86
N THR A 522 -5.16 9.88 28.75
CA THR A 522 -6.54 9.82 28.23
C THR A 522 -6.88 8.52 27.50
N GLY A 523 -5.88 7.77 27.02
CA GLY A 523 -6.06 6.68 26.05
C GLY A 523 -6.42 5.29 26.60
N TYR A 524 -6.86 5.15 27.85
CA TYR A 524 -6.98 3.83 28.50
C TYR A 524 -8.29 3.06 28.26
N LYS A 525 -9.25 3.60 27.49
CA LYS A 525 -10.45 2.84 27.12
C LYS A 525 -10.19 2.03 25.86
N VAL A 526 -9.47 0.93 25.99
CA VAL A 526 -9.38 -0.07 24.91
C VAL A 526 -10.68 -0.86 24.94
N ALA A 527 -11.67 -0.44 24.13
CA ALA A 527 -12.75 -1.35 23.78
C ALA A 527 -12.13 -2.48 22.96
N SER A 528 -12.32 -3.72 23.40
CA SER A 528 -11.89 -4.86 22.59
C SER A 528 -12.76 -4.88 21.33
N PRO A 529 -12.17 -5.03 20.12
CA PRO A 529 -12.95 -5.15 18.89
C PRO A 529 -13.85 -6.41 18.87
N TRP A 530 -13.67 -7.32 19.82
CA TRP A 530 -14.53 -8.50 20.02
C TRP A 530 -15.59 -8.31 21.11
N ASP A 531 -15.58 -7.17 21.77
CA ASP A 531 -16.59 -6.85 22.77
C ASP A 531 -17.87 -6.36 22.07
N MET A 532 -18.57 -7.30 21.43
CA MET A 532 -19.93 -7.08 20.90
C MET A 532 -20.97 -6.88 22.03
N THR A 533 -20.55 -6.78 23.29
CA THR A 533 -21.47 -6.57 24.42
C THR A 533 -21.68 -5.09 24.74
N ALA A 534 -20.78 -4.23 24.27
CA ALA A 534 -21.02 -2.80 24.18
C ALA A 534 -21.52 -2.52 22.76
N ASP A 535 -22.85 -2.56 22.55
CA ASP A 535 -23.44 -1.74 21.51
C ASP A 535 -22.91 -0.33 21.79
N ASP A 536 -21.94 0.11 20.99
CA ASP A 536 -21.29 1.40 21.16
C ASP A 536 -22.37 2.45 20.88
N ASP A 537 -23.05 2.86 21.94
CA ASP A 537 -24.08 3.90 21.98
C ASP A 537 -23.41 5.27 21.80
N SER A 538 -22.36 5.32 20.96
CA SER A 538 -21.53 6.50 20.68
C SER A 538 -22.35 7.64 20.08
N GLY A 539 -23.62 7.40 19.75
CA GLY A 539 -24.55 8.39 19.23
C GLY A 539 -24.15 8.91 17.86
N ASP A 540 -23.13 8.30 17.24
CA ASP A 540 -22.69 8.67 15.90
C ASP A 540 -23.76 8.21 14.92
N GLU A 541 -24.50 9.16 14.37
CA GLU A 541 -25.46 8.90 13.31
C GLU A 541 -24.74 8.16 12.16
N PRO A 542 -25.30 7.04 11.67
CA PRO A 542 -24.68 6.28 10.59
C PRO A 542 -24.52 7.19 9.38
N LEU A 543 -23.27 7.42 8.98
CA LEU A 543 -22.96 8.26 7.83
C LEU A 543 -23.61 7.69 6.57
N ALA A 544 -24.19 8.56 5.74
CA ALA A 544 -24.98 8.15 4.60
C ALA A 544 -24.16 7.48 3.48
N ASN A 545 -22.86 7.75 3.37
CA ASN A 545 -22.02 7.17 2.32
C ASN A 545 -20.53 7.14 2.71
N TYR A 546 -19.76 6.38 1.94
CA TYR A 546 -18.32 6.21 2.12
C TYR A 546 -17.51 7.52 1.96
N ALA A 547 -17.96 8.46 1.10
CA ALA A 547 -17.27 9.74 0.90
C ALA A 547 -17.37 10.63 2.16
N ASP A 548 -18.52 10.64 2.81
CA ASP A 548 -18.73 11.31 4.10
C ASP A 548 -17.89 10.63 5.19
N ALA A 549 -17.84 9.29 5.21
CA ALA A 549 -16.95 8.55 6.11
C ALA A 549 -15.47 8.94 5.93
N LEU A 550 -14.98 9.05 4.69
CA LEU A 550 -13.61 9.52 4.43
C LEU A 550 -13.34 10.91 5.01
N LYS A 551 -14.32 11.82 4.96
CA LYS A 551 -14.20 13.17 5.49
C LYS A 551 -14.26 13.18 7.02
N THR A 552 -15.26 12.51 7.60
CA THR A 552 -15.49 12.43 9.05
C THR A 552 -14.32 11.77 9.77
N PHE A 553 -13.83 10.64 9.27
CA PHE A 553 -12.71 9.91 9.86
C PHE A 553 -11.33 10.47 9.47
N GLY A 554 -11.29 11.57 8.69
CA GLY A 554 -10.07 12.31 8.39
C GLY A 554 -9.17 11.66 7.33
N PHE A 555 -9.67 10.68 6.58
CA PHE A 555 -8.96 10.09 5.44
C PHE A 555 -8.75 11.08 4.29
N THR A 556 -9.47 12.21 4.23
CA THR A 556 -9.20 13.28 3.25
C THR A 556 -7.96 14.12 3.56
N ARG A 557 -7.40 14.01 4.77
CA ARG A 557 -6.20 14.78 5.18
C ARG A 557 -4.92 14.16 4.63
N SER A 558 -3.89 15.00 4.49
CA SER A 558 -2.53 14.57 4.11
C SER A 558 -1.95 13.66 5.19
N ALA A 559 -1.44 12.50 4.77
CA ALA A 559 -0.82 11.48 5.62
C ALA A 559 0.39 10.88 4.90
N ILE A 560 1.27 10.17 5.61
CA ILE A 560 2.35 9.42 4.95
C ILE A 560 1.73 8.22 4.24
N GLY A 561 1.81 8.17 2.91
CA GLY A 561 1.18 7.10 2.14
C GLY A 561 2.10 5.90 1.96
N ILE A 562 1.63 4.71 2.35
CA ILE A 562 2.27 3.42 2.04
C ILE A 562 1.45 2.76 0.96
N LEU A 563 2.00 2.82 -0.25
CA LEU A 563 1.37 2.23 -1.42
C LEU A 563 1.55 0.72 -1.39
N SER A 564 0.46 -0.03 -1.41
CA SER A 564 0.53 -1.47 -1.61
C SER A 564 1.03 -1.79 -3.02
N ALA A 565 1.83 -2.84 -3.11
CA ALA A 565 2.26 -3.51 -4.31
C ALA A 565 1.19 -4.48 -4.79
N GLU A 566 0.23 -4.84 -3.96
CA GLU A 566 -1.02 -5.42 -4.44
C GLU A 566 -1.80 -4.36 -5.24
N GLY A 567 -2.31 -4.78 -6.40
CA GLY A 567 -3.13 -4.01 -7.30
C GLY A 567 -4.55 -3.85 -6.78
N TRP A 568 -5.12 -2.68 -7.07
CA TRP A 568 -6.53 -2.34 -6.84
C TRP A 568 -7.16 -1.83 -8.14
N HIS A 569 -8.50 -1.79 -8.17
CA HIS A 569 -9.26 -1.21 -9.28
C HIS A 569 -9.11 0.32 -9.34
N GLY A 570 -8.37 0.83 -10.33
CA GLY A 570 -8.15 2.28 -10.46
C GLY A 570 -9.41 3.10 -10.77
N ARG A 571 -10.55 2.44 -11.04
CA ARG A 571 -11.86 3.05 -11.30
C ARG A 571 -12.95 2.32 -10.52
N TYR A 572 -13.80 3.07 -9.82
CA TYR A 572 -14.80 2.53 -8.89
C TYR A 572 -16.23 2.49 -9.46
N GLY A 573 -16.37 2.54 -10.77
CA GLY A 573 -17.66 2.39 -11.45
C GLY A 573 -18.18 0.93 -11.52
N TRP A 574 -17.61 0.00 -10.75
CA TRP A 574 -17.97 -1.41 -10.74
C TRP A 574 -18.95 -1.72 -9.59
N SER A 575 -20.22 -1.97 -9.93
CA SER A 575 -21.30 -2.26 -8.97
C SER A 575 -21.57 -3.76 -8.84
N ASN A 576 -22.36 -4.16 -7.83
CA ASN A 576 -22.84 -5.54 -7.67
C ASN A 576 -23.58 -6.03 -8.92
N ASP A 577 -24.44 -5.21 -9.52
CA ASP A 577 -25.18 -5.61 -10.73
C ASP A 577 -24.25 -5.90 -11.91
N LYS A 578 -23.19 -5.08 -12.09
CA LYS A 578 -22.19 -5.30 -13.14
C LYS A 578 -21.36 -6.56 -12.87
N GLN A 579 -21.03 -6.79 -11.60
CA GLN A 579 -20.35 -7.99 -11.14
C GLN A 579 -21.15 -9.25 -11.42
N ASP A 580 -22.42 -9.29 -11.03
CA ASP A 580 -23.30 -10.44 -11.22
C ASP A 580 -23.61 -10.67 -12.71
N ALA A 581 -23.84 -9.60 -13.47
CA ALA A 581 -24.01 -9.69 -14.93
C ALA A 581 -22.76 -10.25 -15.62
N ALA A 582 -21.56 -9.84 -15.19
CA ALA A 582 -20.29 -10.35 -15.71
C ALA A 582 -20.09 -11.84 -15.40
N VAL A 583 -20.37 -12.24 -14.16
CA VAL A 583 -20.34 -13.65 -13.73
C VAL A 583 -21.30 -14.49 -14.57
N GLN A 584 -22.56 -14.07 -14.70
CA GLN A 584 -23.55 -14.80 -15.50
C GLN A 584 -23.16 -14.87 -16.97
N ALA A 585 -22.57 -13.82 -17.54
CA ALA A 585 -22.09 -13.82 -18.92
C ALA A 585 -20.98 -14.87 -19.12
N LEU A 586 -20.04 -14.98 -18.18
CA LEU A 586 -18.97 -15.98 -18.22
C LEU A 586 -19.48 -17.40 -17.95
N GLU A 587 -20.49 -17.59 -17.11
CA GLU A 587 -21.13 -18.88 -16.90
C GLU A 587 -21.87 -19.35 -18.16
N ARG A 588 -22.52 -18.44 -18.90
CA ARG A 588 -23.18 -18.75 -20.19
C ARG A 588 -22.22 -19.15 -21.30
N LEU A 589 -20.95 -18.72 -21.22
CA LEU A 589 -19.90 -19.14 -22.16
C LEU A 589 -19.40 -20.57 -21.88
N ALA A 590 -19.76 -21.17 -20.74
CA ALA A 590 -19.37 -22.54 -20.44
C ALA A 590 -19.92 -23.49 -21.52
N PRO A 591 -19.13 -24.49 -21.97
CA PRO A 591 -19.58 -25.45 -22.95
C PRO A 591 -20.80 -26.23 -22.43
N LYS A 592 -21.92 -26.17 -23.17
CA LYS A 592 -23.22 -26.73 -22.77
C LYS A 592 -23.28 -28.27 -22.68
N SER A 593 -22.25 -29.00 -23.11
CA SER A 593 -22.22 -30.47 -22.94
C SER A 593 -20.85 -30.96 -22.46
N ALA A 594 -20.87 -31.72 -21.36
CA ALA A 594 -19.74 -32.50 -20.85
C ALA A 594 -19.37 -33.70 -21.74
N GLN A 595 -20.03 -33.86 -22.89
CA GLN A 595 -19.93 -35.05 -23.75
C GLN A 595 -18.94 -34.92 -24.90
N ALA A 596 -18.47 -33.71 -25.25
CA ALA A 596 -17.31 -33.60 -26.12
C ALA A 596 -16.04 -33.67 -25.24
N PRO A 597 -15.26 -34.77 -25.27
CA PRO A 597 -13.98 -34.81 -24.58
C PRO A 597 -13.07 -33.74 -25.17
N LEU A 598 -12.95 -32.62 -24.46
CA LEU A 598 -11.96 -31.58 -24.72
C LEU A 598 -10.61 -32.05 -24.17
N THR A 599 -10.12 -33.20 -24.62
CA THR A 599 -8.70 -33.47 -24.52
C THR A 599 -8.02 -32.62 -25.57
N CYS A 600 -7.63 -31.40 -25.22
CA CYS A 600 -6.60 -30.66 -25.94
C CYS A 600 -5.28 -31.42 -25.76
N LYS A 601 -5.13 -32.53 -26.47
CA LYS A 601 -3.89 -33.28 -26.52
C LYS A 601 -2.92 -32.47 -27.36
N TRP A 602 -1.92 -31.88 -26.70
CA TRP A 602 -0.77 -31.28 -27.35
C TRP A 602 0.19 -32.40 -27.78
N ASP A 603 -0.20 -33.22 -28.75
CA ASP A 603 0.68 -34.24 -29.29
C ASP A 603 1.79 -33.54 -30.10
N TRP A 604 2.99 -33.42 -29.52
CA TRP A 604 4.20 -32.99 -30.24
C TRP A 604 5.22 -34.13 -30.29
N PRO A 605 5.70 -34.44 -31.51
CA PRO A 605 7.12 -34.54 -31.73
C PRO A 605 7.51 -33.65 -32.94
N HIS A 606 8.21 -32.54 -32.66
CA HIS A 606 9.08 -31.81 -33.60
C HIS A 606 8.53 -30.93 -34.75
N THR A 607 7.24 -30.58 -34.85
CA THR A 607 6.80 -29.59 -35.86
C THR A 607 5.81 -28.57 -35.33
N VAL A 608 6.14 -27.28 -35.54
CA VAL A 608 5.35 -26.10 -35.20
C VAL A 608 4.02 -26.10 -35.93
N CYS A 609 3.06 -26.86 -35.40
CA CYS A 609 1.66 -26.83 -35.76
C CYS A 609 0.92 -25.93 -34.76
N GLY A 610 0.40 -24.81 -35.28
CA GLY A 610 -0.32 -23.81 -34.51
C GLY A 610 -1.60 -24.36 -33.88
N ILE A 611 -2.06 -23.67 -32.84
CA ILE A 611 -3.27 -23.90 -32.03
C ILE A 611 -4.60 -23.82 -32.82
N ARG A 612 -4.53 -23.89 -34.15
CA ARG A 612 -5.68 -23.69 -35.06
C ARG A 612 -6.77 -24.76 -34.95
N ASP A 613 -6.49 -25.94 -34.38
CA ASP A 613 -7.39 -27.10 -34.48
C ASP A 613 -8.06 -27.53 -33.16
N LEU A 614 -7.81 -26.87 -32.03
CA LEU A 614 -8.23 -27.40 -30.71
C LEU A 614 -9.27 -26.55 -29.96
N CYS A 615 -9.89 -25.57 -30.62
CA CYS A 615 -11.01 -24.83 -30.02
C CYS A 615 -12.35 -25.37 -30.57
N PRO A 616 -13.23 -25.95 -29.74
CA PRO A 616 -14.52 -26.51 -30.17
C PRO A 616 -15.46 -25.46 -30.79
N TYR A 617 -15.15 -24.17 -30.61
CA TYR A 617 -15.88 -23.06 -31.21
C TYR A 617 -15.76 -23.00 -32.75
N ARG A 618 -14.73 -23.61 -33.37
CA ARG A 618 -14.52 -23.52 -34.82
C ARG A 618 -15.12 -24.69 -35.61
N GLU A 619 -15.25 -25.88 -35.03
CA GLU A 619 -15.84 -27.04 -35.73
C GLU A 619 -17.32 -26.84 -36.07
N ARG A 620 -18.05 -26.01 -35.33
CA ARG A 620 -19.46 -25.73 -35.61
C ARG A 620 -19.67 -24.99 -36.93
N PHE A 621 -18.67 -24.26 -37.41
CA PHE A 621 -18.76 -23.47 -38.65
C PHE A 621 -18.30 -24.22 -39.90
N ARG A 622 -17.53 -25.31 -39.77
CA ARG A 622 -17.14 -26.14 -40.92
C ARG A 622 -18.33 -26.93 -41.49
N ARG A 623 -19.35 -27.26 -40.69
CA ARG A 623 -20.54 -28.01 -41.15
C ARG A 623 -21.59 -27.17 -41.89
N HIS A 624 -21.42 -25.85 -42.03
CA HIS A 624 -22.35 -24.99 -42.76
C HIS A 624 -21.72 -24.27 -43.97
N GLY A 625 -20.48 -24.63 -44.34
CA GLY A 625 -19.78 -24.08 -45.50
C GLY A 625 -19.71 -24.99 -46.73
N GLU A 626 -20.40 -26.14 -46.72
CA GLU A 626 -20.45 -27.06 -47.87
C GLU A 626 -21.89 -27.24 -48.35
N TRP A 627 -22.52 -26.18 -48.85
CA TRP A 627 -23.58 -26.25 -49.86
C TRP A 627 -23.50 -25.00 -50.73
N THR A 628 -22.99 -25.19 -51.96
CA THR A 628 -23.04 -24.34 -53.18
C THR A 628 -22.72 -22.86 -53.09
#